data_AF-A0A2L0IAE6-F1
#
_entry.id   AF-A0A2L0IAE6-F1
#
_cell.length_a   1.000
_cell.length_b   1.000
_cell.length_c   1.000
_cell.angle_alpha   90.00
_cell.angle_beta   90.00
_cell.angle_gamma   90.00
#
_symmetry.space_group_name_H-M   'P 1'
#
loop_
_entity.id
_entity.type
_entity.pdbx_description
1 polymer ?
#
loop_
_entity_poly.entity_id
_entity_poly.type
_entity_poly.pdbx_seq_one_letter_code
_entity_poly.pdbx_strand_id
1 'polypeptide(L)'
;MILYIYSYVVRNPFHSETRIDLKKISWEELSILINKVFFHGGEINITKASTQYNEAYSTLTYNDLDSYSLVCDERYGYLLGCSIFENDEYPEGSYLRLINKNEVLSEKIYTFAPFDDEWSARYVNQDIEIALKIFKEIYNHGYLSTESKQLFKDNLTS
;
A
#
# COMPACT_ATOMS: atom_id res chain seq x y z
N MET A 1 -9.46 -18.45 8.44
CA MET A 1 -9.79 -17.20 9.17
C MET A 1 -9.21 -16.03 8.37
N ILE A 2 -9.90 -14.90 8.26
CA ILE A 2 -9.31 -13.70 7.64
C ILE A 2 -8.55 -12.91 8.70
N LEU A 3 -7.31 -12.52 8.39
CA LEU A 3 -6.52 -11.57 9.17
C LEU A 3 -6.14 -10.38 8.29
N TYR A 4 -6.07 -9.21 8.93
CA TYR A 4 -5.46 -8.04 8.34
C TYR A 4 -4.12 -7.84 9.02
N ILE A 5 -3.06 -7.86 8.23
CA ILE A 5 -1.71 -7.68 8.71
C ILE A 5 -1.12 -6.44 8.07
N TYR A 6 -0.25 -5.75 8.80
CA TYR A 6 0.58 -4.73 8.21
C TYR A 6 2.06 -5.04 8.43
N SER A 7 2.86 -4.52 7.52
CA SER A 7 4.32 -4.56 7.55
C SER A 7 4.83 -3.20 7.13
N TYR A 8 5.95 -2.77 7.66
CA TYR A 8 6.51 -1.48 7.29
C TYR A 8 8.03 -1.46 7.39
N VAL A 9 8.62 -0.52 6.66
CA VAL A 9 10.02 -0.14 6.71
C VAL A 9 10.05 1.38 6.73
N VAL A 10 10.79 1.96 7.68
CA VAL A 10 11.23 3.35 7.66
C VAL A 10 12.71 3.35 7.34
N ARG A 11 13.17 4.22 6.44
CA ARG A 11 14.57 4.20 5.99
C ARG A 11 15.47 5.07 6.86
N ASN A 12 14.97 6.18 7.40
CA ASN A 12 15.80 7.14 8.12
C ASN A 12 15.15 7.64 9.44
N PRO A 13 15.55 7.13 10.62
CA PRO A 13 16.47 6.01 10.83
C PRO A 13 15.87 4.69 10.36
N PHE A 14 16.73 3.73 9.98
CA PHE A 14 16.28 2.43 9.51
C PHE A 14 15.55 1.66 10.63
N HIS A 15 14.32 1.22 10.35
CA HIS A 15 13.55 0.33 11.20
C HIS A 15 12.54 -0.44 10.35
N SER A 16 12.27 -1.70 10.67
CA SER A 16 11.32 -2.51 9.91
C SER A 16 10.61 -3.52 10.79
N GLU A 17 9.33 -3.74 10.53
CA GLU A 17 8.56 -4.82 11.15
C GLU A 17 7.62 -5.47 10.12
N THR A 18 7.28 -6.74 10.35
CA THR A 18 6.49 -7.52 9.40
C THR A 18 5.42 -8.35 10.11
N ARG A 19 4.28 -8.56 9.43
CA ARG A 19 3.20 -9.46 9.86
C ARG A 19 2.62 -9.12 11.25
N ILE A 20 2.41 -7.83 11.50
CA ILE A 20 1.72 -7.36 12.70
C ILE A 20 0.23 -7.39 12.43
N ASP A 21 -0.56 -7.97 13.34
CA ASP A 21 -2.02 -7.92 13.27
C ASP A 21 -2.50 -6.47 13.39
N LEU A 22 -3.26 -6.02 12.39
CA LEU A 22 -3.80 -4.66 12.31
C LEU A 22 -4.70 -4.33 13.51
N LYS A 23 -5.30 -5.34 14.17
CA LYS A 23 -6.08 -5.17 15.40
C LYS A 23 -5.25 -4.77 16.62
N LYS A 24 -3.93 -4.90 16.57
CA LYS A 24 -3.03 -4.56 17.69
C LYS A 24 -2.60 -3.09 17.70
N ILE A 25 -3.02 -2.31 16.71
CA ILE A 25 -2.66 -0.90 16.56
C ILE A 25 -3.95 -0.09 16.36
N SER A 26 -4.03 1.08 16.99
CA SER A 26 -5.11 2.04 16.71
C SER A 26 -4.89 2.76 15.38
N TRP A 27 -5.96 3.33 14.82
CA TRP A 27 -5.82 4.19 13.63
C TRP A 27 -4.87 5.37 13.87
N GLU A 28 -4.88 5.96 15.07
CA GLU A 28 -3.99 7.09 15.41
C GLU A 28 -2.52 6.66 15.30
N GLU A 29 -2.15 5.57 15.96
CA GLU A 29 -0.79 5.01 15.91
C GLU A 29 -0.39 4.61 14.49
N LEU A 30 -1.30 3.98 13.73
CA LEU A 30 -1.03 3.60 12.34
C LEU A 30 -0.85 4.83 11.44
N SER A 31 -1.63 5.89 11.64
CA SER A 31 -1.51 7.12 10.86
C SER A 31 -0.21 7.87 11.17
N ILE A 32 0.25 7.86 12.43
CA ILE A 32 1.58 8.36 12.82
C ILE A 32 2.66 7.54 12.10
N LEU A 33 2.51 6.23 12.03
CA LEU A 33 3.44 5.35 11.35
C LEU A 33 3.50 5.60 9.84
N ILE A 34 2.35 5.73 9.18
CA ILE A 34 2.26 6.06 7.74
C ILE A 34 2.95 7.40 7.47
N ASN A 35 2.70 8.42 8.30
CA ASN A 35 3.38 9.71 8.19
C ASN A 35 4.89 9.57 8.37
N LYS A 36 5.34 8.78 9.34
CA LYS A 36 6.76 8.51 9.56
C LYS A 36 7.39 7.87 8.32
N VAL A 37 6.75 6.88 7.72
CA VAL A 37 7.21 6.25 6.46
C VAL A 37 7.25 7.26 5.32
N PHE A 38 6.24 8.13 5.20
CA PHE A 38 6.19 9.19 4.20
C PHE A 38 7.36 10.18 4.31
N PHE A 39 7.57 10.76 5.49
CA PHE A 39 8.60 11.80 5.68
C PHE A 39 10.03 11.29 5.68
N HIS A 40 10.25 10.01 6.01
CA HIS A 40 11.59 9.43 6.12
C HIS A 40 11.91 8.40 5.03
N GLY A 41 11.01 8.26 4.07
CA GLY A 41 11.05 7.21 3.05
C GLY A 41 10.90 5.81 3.63
N GLY A 42 10.59 4.86 2.75
CA GLY A 42 10.35 3.48 3.13
C GLY A 42 9.10 2.91 2.48
N GLU A 43 8.46 2.00 3.19
CA GLU A 43 7.30 1.30 2.68
C GLU A 43 6.35 0.91 3.81
N ILE A 44 5.05 0.94 3.57
CA ILE A 44 4.07 0.30 4.44
C ILE A 44 3.06 -0.46 3.59
N ASN A 45 2.82 -1.70 4.00
CA ASN A 45 1.89 -2.63 3.37
C ASN A 45 0.80 -3.02 4.35
N ILE A 46 -0.46 -3.00 3.91
CA ILE A 46 -1.57 -3.67 4.58
C ILE A 46 -2.03 -4.81 3.67
N THR A 47 -2.11 -6.01 4.22
CA THR A 47 -2.51 -7.22 3.52
C THR A 47 -3.68 -7.87 4.23
N LYS A 48 -4.74 -8.17 3.47
CA LYS A 48 -5.80 -9.08 3.87
C LYS A 48 -5.37 -10.49 3.50
N ALA A 49 -5.21 -11.35 4.48
CA ALA A 49 -4.76 -12.72 4.28
C ALA A 49 -5.81 -13.71 4.79
N SER A 50 -6.06 -14.75 3.99
CA SER A 50 -6.67 -15.97 4.49
C SER A 50 -5.61 -16.77 5.24
N THR A 51 -5.95 -17.23 6.43
CA THR A 51 -5.06 -18.02 7.28
C THR A 51 -5.65 -19.35 7.63
N GLN A 52 -4.79 -20.36 7.64
CA GLN A 52 -5.09 -21.71 8.07
C GLN A 52 -4.01 -22.17 9.04
N TYR A 53 -4.42 -22.79 10.15
CA TYR A 53 -3.46 -23.40 11.05
C TYR A 53 -2.98 -24.72 10.45
N ASN A 54 -1.66 -24.85 10.30
CA ASN A 54 -1.00 -26.06 9.88
C ASN A 54 -0.51 -26.79 11.13
N GLU A 55 -1.22 -27.86 11.50
CA GLU A 55 -0.92 -28.67 12.69
C GLU A 55 0.47 -29.31 12.62
N ALA A 56 0.90 -29.77 11.45
CA ALA A 56 2.18 -30.47 11.27
C ALA A 56 3.39 -29.59 11.62
N TYR A 57 3.27 -28.28 11.41
CA TYR A 57 4.32 -27.31 11.71
C TYR A 57 3.95 -26.36 12.85
N SER A 58 2.80 -26.59 13.50
CA SER A 58 2.26 -25.74 14.57
C SER A 58 2.27 -24.24 14.24
N THR A 59 2.00 -23.89 12.98
CA THR A 59 2.16 -22.53 12.44
C THR A 59 0.95 -22.11 11.60
N LEU A 60 0.75 -20.81 11.43
CA LEU A 60 -0.22 -20.28 10.47
C LEU A 60 0.38 -20.22 9.07
N THR A 61 -0.31 -20.77 8.09
CA THR A 61 -0.09 -20.46 6.68
C THR A 61 -0.92 -19.25 6.30
N TYR A 62 -0.35 -18.41 5.44
CA TYR A 62 -0.96 -17.16 4.96
C TYR A 62 -1.11 -17.27 3.45
N ASN A 63 -2.31 -16.97 2.98
CA ASN A 63 -2.60 -16.75 1.57
C ASN A 63 -3.09 -15.32 1.42
N ASP A 64 -2.27 -14.48 0.80
CA ASP A 64 -2.57 -13.08 0.59
C ASP A 64 -3.70 -12.95 -0.43
N LEU A 65 -4.73 -12.17 -0.08
CA LEU A 65 -5.87 -11.90 -0.93
C LEU A 65 -5.71 -10.49 -1.51
N ASP A 66 -5.89 -9.49 -0.66
CA ASP A 66 -5.77 -8.09 -1.04
C ASP A 66 -4.50 -7.51 -0.42
N SER A 67 -3.77 -6.69 -1.18
CA SER A 67 -2.60 -5.97 -0.69
C SER A 67 -2.68 -4.49 -1.08
N TYR A 68 -2.24 -3.64 -0.16
CA TYR A 68 -2.22 -2.19 -0.30
C TYR A 68 -0.87 -1.68 0.15
N SER A 69 -0.13 -1.03 -0.74
CA SER A 69 1.29 -0.71 -0.53
C SER A 69 1.55 0.76 -0.79
N LEU A 70 2.20 1.41 0.16
CA LEU A 70 2.67 2.78 0.06
C LEU A 70 4.19 2.77 0.09
N VAL A 71 4.82 3.08 -1.04
CA VAL A 71 6.27 3.23 -1.15
C VAL A 71 6.60 4.71 -1.17
N CYS A 72 7.44 5.16 -0.24
CA CYS A 72 7.76 6.57 -0.05
C CYS A 72 9.24 6.85 -0.30
N ASP A 73 9.50 8.00 -0.91
CA ASP A 73 10.81 8.60 -1.01
C ASP A 73 10.70 10.07 -0.56
N GLU A 74 11.48 10.44 0.46
CA GLU A 74 11.45 11.76 1.08
C GLU A 74 11.68 12.91 0.08
N ARG A 75 12.30 12.63 -1.07
CA ARG A 75 12.60 13.62 -2.11
C ARG A 75 11.41 13.93 -3.01
N TYR A 76 10.50 12.98 -3.20
CA TYR A 76 9.52 13.02 -4.29
C TYR A 76 8.07 12.86 -3.83
N GLY A 77 7.84 12.12 -2.74
CA GLY A 77 6.53 11.76 -2.25
C GLY A 77 6.35 10.24 -2.21
N TYR A 78 5.21 9.74 -2.69
CA TYR A 78 4.85 8.34 -2.56
C TYR A 78 4.22 7.75 -3.82
N LEU A 79 4.31 6.44 -3.92
CA LEU A 79 3.55 5.58 -4.81
C LEU A 79 2.56 4.80 -3.93
N LEU A 80 1.28 4.85 -4.28
CA LEU A 80 0.26 4.04 -3.60
C LEU A 80 -0.30 3.05 -4.61
N GLY A 81 -0.20 1.78 -4.28
CA GLY A 81 -0.65 0.67 -5.12
C GLY A 81 -1.54 -0.30 -4.36
N CYS A 82 -2.29 -1.09 -5.12
CA CYS A 82 -3.05 -2.19 -4.58
C CYS A 82 -3.17 -3.35 -5.55
N SER A 83 -3.22 -4.57 -5.02
CA SER A 83 -3.67 -5.76 -5.73
C SER A 83 -4.90 -6.28 -5.00
N ILE A 84 -6.01 -6.44 -5.70
CA ILE A 84 -7.30 -6.86 -5.13
C ILE A 84 -7.68 -8.16 -5.81
N PHE A 85 -7.84 -9.22 -5.02
CA PHE A 85 -8.15 -10.56 -5.52
C PHE A 85 -9.55 -10.63 -6.11
N GLU A 86 -10.53 -10.06 -5.39
CA GLU A 86 -11.93 -10.01 -5.78
C GLU A 86 -12.24 -8.65 -6.43
N ASN A 87 -11.79 -8.47 -7.67
CA ASN A 87 -12.12 -7.28 -8.46
C ASN A 87 -12.77 -7.67 -9.79
N ASP A 88 -14.10 -7.48 -9.90
CA ASP A 88 -14.85 -7.83 -11.12
C ASP A 88 -14.41 -7.04 -12.36
N GLU A 89 -13.75 -5.89 -12.16
CA GLU A 89 -13.33 -5.00 -13.25
C GLU A 89 -11.96 -5.35 -13.85
N TYR A 90 -11.13 -6.15 -13.17
CA TYR A 90 -9.75 -6.43 -13.57
C TYR A 90 -9.37 -7.90 -13.32
N PRO A 91 -8.40 -8.47 -14.06
CA PRO A 91 -7.89 -9.80 -13.77
C PRO A 91 -7.43 -9.96 -12.31
N GLU A 92 -7.63 -11.14 -11.75
CA GLU A 92 -7.15 -11.52 -10.42
C GLU A 92 -5.63 -11.29 -10.33
N GLY A 93 -5.18 -10.59 -9.29
CA GLY A 93 -3.77 -10.26 -9.08
C GLY A 93 -3.26 -9.05 -9.88
N SER A 94 -4.12 -8.35 -10.63
CA SER A 94 -3.76 -7.07 -11.25
C SER A 94 -3.34 -6.05 -10.19
N TYR A 95 -2.19 -5.41 -10.42
CA TYR A 95 -1.66 -4.38 -9.54
C TYR A 95 -1.96 -2.98 -10.07
N LEU A 96 -2.85 -2.28 -9.39
CA LEU A 96 -3.31 -0.94 -9.73
C LEU A 96 -2.54 0.12 -8.95
N ARG A 97 -2.43 1.34 -9.50
CA ARG A 97 -1.73 2.45 -8.87
C ARG A 97 -2.60 3.70 -8.81
N LEU A 98 -2.49 4.45 -7.71
CA LEU A 98 -3.13 5.74 -7.55
C LEU A 98 -2.56 6.74 -8.56
N ILE A 99 -3.44 7.35 -9.35
CA ILE A 99 -3.04 8.40 -10.29
C ILE A 99 -2.91 9.74 -9.57
N ASN A 100 -1.78 10.41 -9.77
CA ASN A 100 -1.61 11.81 -9.38
C ASN A 100 -2.44 12.69 -10.33
N LYS A 101 -3.60 13.15 -9.85
CA LYS A 101 -4.51 14.00 -10.62
C LYS A 101 -3.93 15.37 -10.99
N ASN A 102 -2.91 15.82 -10.26
CA ASN A 102 -2.24 17.10 -10.53
C ASN A 102 -1.17 16.96 -11.61
N GLU A 103 -0.73 15.74 -11.92
CA GLU A 103 0.27 15.49 -12.95
C GLU A 103 -0.40 15.07 -14.26
N VAL A 104 -0.52 16.03 -15.18
CA VAL A 104 -1.10 15.79 -16.51
C VAL A 104 0.04 15.62 -17.51
N LEU A 105 0.15 14.42 -18.11
CA LEU A 105 0.95 14.16 -19.32
C LEU A 105 2.45 14.49 -19.21
N SER A 106 3.04 14.28 -18.03
CA SER A 106 4.45 14.49 -17.80
C SER A 106 5.27 13.23 -18.10
N GLU A 107 6.27 13.37 -18.97
CA GLU A 107 7.28 12.33 -19.23
C GLU A 107 8.34 12.26 -18.11
N LYS A 108 8.18 13.04 -17.03
CA LYS A 108 9.12 13.04 -15.92
C LYS A 108 9.14 11.67 -15.24
N ILE A 109 10.35 11.19 -15.02
CA ILE A 109 10.64 9.96 -14.28
C ILE A 109 11.28 10.34 -12.95
N TYR A 110 10.86 9.66 -11.89
CA TYR A 110 11.44 9.73 -10.55
C TYR A 110 12.13 8.41 -10.21
N THR A 111 13.28 8.48 -9.57
CA THR A 111 14.08 7.31 -9.18
C THR A 111 14.01 7.11 -7.68
N PHE A 112 13.17 6.18 -7.22
CA PHE A 112 12.95 5.91 -5.80
C PHE A 112 14.10 5.09 -5.25
N ALA A 113 14.64 5.51 -4.11
CA ALA A 113 15.62 4.72 -3.37
C ALA A 113 14.96 3.42 -2.82
N PRO A 114 15.74 2.43 -2.33
CA PRO A 114 17.19 2.29 -2.47
C PRO A 114 17.60 1.52 -3.74
N PHE A 115 16.65 0.94 -4.48
CA PHE A 115 16.93 0.10 -5.65
C PHE A 115 16.92 0.87 -6.97
N ASP A 116 16.83 2.19 -6.89
CA ASP A 116 16.76 3.10 -8.03
C ASP A 116 15.62 2.75 -9.00
N ASP A 117 14.47 2.36 -8.44
CA ASP A 117 13.29 2.03 -9.23
C ASP A 117 12.76 3.30 -9.91
N GLU A 118 12.58 3.22 -11.23
CA GLU A 118 12.08 4.32 -12.04
C GLU A 118 10.56 4.34 -12.12
N TRP A 119 9.97 5.50 -11.85
CA TRP A 119 8.53 5.70 -11.80
C TRP A 119 8.10 6.95 -12.56
N SER A 120 7.11 6.80 -13.43
CA SER A 120 6.48 7.95 -14.09
C SER A 120 5.80 8.86 -13.06
N ALA A 121 5.97 10.17 -13.25
CA ALA A 121 5.38 11.21 -12.41
C ALA A 121 3.86 11.10 -12.24
N ARG A 122 3.15 10.51 -13.22
CA ARG A 122 1.70 10.27 -13.14
C ARG A 122 1.28 9.38 -11.95
N TYR A 123 2.20 8.63 -11.36
CA TYR A 123 1.94 7.75 -10.21
C TYR A 123 2.53 8.28 -8.90
N VAL A 124 3.41 9.28 -8.98
CA VAL A 124 4.06 9.86 -7.80
C VAL A 124 3.18 10.95 -7.23
N ASN A 125 2.67 10.72 -6.02
CA ASN A 125 1.77 11.61 -5.30
C ASN A 125 2.51 12.28 -4.14
N GLN A 126 2.09 13.49 -3.78
CA GLN A 126 2.72 14.28 -2.70
C GLN A 126 1.75 14.61 -1.56
N ASP A 127 0.44 14.55 -1.83
CA ASP A 127 -0.60 14.80 -0.83
C ASP A 127 -0.85 13.53 -0.01
N ILE A 128 -0.25 13.47 1.18
CA ILE A 128 -0.37 12.33 2.10
C ILE A 128 -1.80 12.13 2.63
N GLU A 129 -2.64 13.18 2.63
CA GLU A 129 -4.02 13.07 3.11
C GLU A 129 -4.86 12.12 2.27
N ILE A 130 -4.55 11.99 0.98
CA ILE A 130 -5.21 11.03 0.09
C ILE A 130 -4.88 9.60 0.53
N ALA A 131 -3.59 9.30 0.76
CA ALA A 131 -3.17 7.99 1.24
C ALA A 131 -3.73 7.68 2.63
N LEU A 132 -3.76 8.64 3.56
CA LEU A 132 -4.34 8.45 4.89
C LEU A 132 -5.83 8.14 4.81
N LYS A 133 -6.60 8.81 3.93
CA LYS A 133 -8.02 8.48 3.72
C LYS A 133 -8.20 7.06 3.20
N ILE A 134 -7.40 6.65 2.22
CA ILE A 134 -7.43 5.31 1.64
C ILE A 134 -7.08 4.25 2.69
N PHE A 135 -5.98 4.43 3.44
CA PHE A 135 -5.62 3.48 4.50
C PHE A 135 -6.62 3.46 5.64
N LYS A 136 -7.28 4.58 5.96
CA LYS A 136 -8.34 4.62 6.97
C LYS A 136 -9.54 3.79 6.56
N GLU A 137 -9.91 3.85 5.29
CA GLU A 137 -10.97 3.04 4.73
C GLU A 137 -10.64 1.55 4.83
N ILE A 138 -9.43 1.15 4.42
CA ILE A 138 -8.93 -0.22 4.55
C ILE A 138 -8.90 -0.65 6.03
N TYR A 139 -8.46 0.21 6.93
CA TYR A 139 -8.42 -0.07 8.37
C TYR A 139 -9.83 -0.33 8.93
N ASN A 140 -10.82 0.49 8.54
CA ASN A 140 -12.18 0.38 9.05
C ASN A 140 -12.97 -0.79 8.45
N HIS A 141 -12.78 -1.06 7.16
CA HIS A 141 -13.65 -1.95 6.39
C HIS A 141 -12.93 -3.21 5.89
N GLY A 142 -11.60 -3.17 5.80
CA GLY A 142 -10.80 -4.26 5.25
C GLY A 142 -10.76 -4.32 3.73
N TYR A 143 -11.35 -3.33 3.04
CA TYR A 143 -11.39 -3.26 1.58
C TYR A 143 -11.58 -1.80 1.13
N LEU A 144 -11.33 -1.53 -0.15
CA LEU A 144 -11.67 -0.27 -0.81
C LEU A 144 -13.10 -0.30 -1.34
N SER A 145 -13.87 0.75 -1.08
CA SER A 145 -15.15 1.00 -1.74
C SER A 145 -14.98 1.12 -3.25
N THR A 146 -16.08 0.95 -3.97
CA THR A 146 -16.13 1.14 -5.43
C THR A 146 -15.65 2.54 -5.83
N GLU A 147 -15.99 3.58 -5.06
CA GLU A 147 -15.54 4.95 -5.34
C GLU A 147 -14.02 5.08 -5.19
N SER A 148 -13.43 4.56 -4.11
CA SER A 148 -11.98 4.60 -3.90
C SER A 148 -11.21 3.78 -4.94
N LYS A 149 -11.76 2.63 -5.37
CA LYS A 149 -11.14 1.81 -6.44
C LYS A 149 -10.97 2.60 -7.75
N GLN A 150 -11.90 3.50 -8.09
CA GLN A 150 -11.83 4.30 -9.32
C GLN A 150 -10.63 5.27 -9.37
N LEU A 151 -10.03 5.58 -8.21
CA LEU A 151 -8.82 6.41 -8.13
C LEU A 151 -7.57 5.68 -8.62
N PHE A 152 -7.61 4.34 -8.64
CA PHE A 152 -6.52 3.49 -9.08
C PHE A 152 -6.70 3.10 -10.55
N LYS A 153 -5.59 3.01 -11.29
CA LYS A 153 -5.57 2.60 -12.69
C LYS A 153 -4.46 1.58 -12.93
N ASP A 154 -4.67 0.71 -13.90
CA ASP A 154 -3.65 -0.18 -14.45
C ASP A 154 -2.76 0.59 -15.45
N ASN A 155 -1.52 0.13 -15.61
CA ASN A 155 -0.56 0.58 -16.62
C ASN A 155 -1.05 0.32 -18.06
N LEU A 156 -2.11 -0.48 -18.24
CA LEU A 156 -2.62 -0.94 -19.54
C LEU A 156 -3.67 -0.02 -20.19
N THR A 157 -4.05 1.08 -19.56
CA THR A 157 -4.87 2.12 -20.22
C THR A 157 -4.01 3.36 -20.47
N SER A 158 -3.38 3.35 -21.64
CA SER A 158 -2.82 4.50 -22.36
C SER A 158 -3.93 5.25 -23.09
#